data_AF-A0A9E3X6V1-F1
#
_entry.id   AF-A0A9E3X6V1-F1
#
_cell.length_a   1.000
_cell.length_b   1.000
_cell.length_c   1.000
_cell.angle_alpha   90.00
_cell.angle_beta   90.00
_cell.angle_gamma   90.00
#
_symmetry.space_group_name_H-M   'P 1'
#
loop_
_entity.id
_entity.type
_entity.pdbx_description
1 polymer ?
#
loop_
_entity_poly.entity_id
_entity_poly.type
_entity_poly.pdbx_seq_one_letter_code
_entity_poly.pdbx_strand_id
1 'polypeptide(L)'
;LMALADKLGGNVAQRIPWPNLANFIQTRLTSLQLLDGNLATDNPETFWTGWLQHGGWWSQETTWVAPQVDEAALAAPLVGTIPTFAGDEASYPFHLLPLPSSAFGDGRHAGLPWLQEMPDPMTTAAWDTWVEINPATAERLGIDNNELVLIESPAGAIRAIVYTFPGIHPETVAVPIGQGHTELGRWARNRGDNVLKILVPQMEANTGQLAWAATRVRISKTGEQRSLPLLESNVGVDRFRRREL
;
A
#
# COMPACT_ATOMS: atom_id res chain seq x y z
N LEU A 1 29.51 6.09 -12.66
CA LEU A 1 29.27 6.65 -14.02
C LEU A 1 30.45 7.47 -14.53
N MET A 2 30.86 8.56 -13.88
CA MET A 2 31.96 9.41 -14.40
C MET A 2 33.34 8.73 -14.42
N ALA A 3 33.70 7.99 -13.36
CA ALA A 3 34.90 7.15 -13.33
C ALA A 3 34.86 5.97 -14.34
N LEU A 4 33.67 5.60 -14.82
CA LEU A 4 33.51 4.59 -15.87
C LEU A 4 33.68 5.23 -17.26
N ALA A 5 33.17 6.44 -17.46
CA ALA A 5 33.34 7.21 -18.69
C ALA A 5 34.81 7.54 -18.97
N ASP A 6 35.57 7.90 -17.93
CA ASP A 6 37.02 8.14 -18.03
C ASP A 6 37.79 6.86 -18.42
N LYS A 7 37.42 5.72 -17.80
CA LYS A 7 37.98 4.40 -18.15
C LYS A 7 37.60 3.91 -19.56
N LEU A 8 36.40 4.27 -20.05
CA LEU A 8 35.91 3.87 -21.37
C LEU A 8 36.57 4.68 -22.51
N GLY A 9 37.06 5.89 -22.22
CA GLY A 9 37.80 6.74 -23.15
C GLY A 9 36.99 7.19 -24.40
N GLY A 10 37.69 7.79 -25.35
CA GLY A 10 37.13 8.18 -26.66
C GLY A 10 36.02 9.24 -26.59
N ASN A 11 35.00 9.11 -27.45
CA ASN A 11 33.89 10.07 -27.57
C ASN A 11 33.09 10.26 -26.27
N VAL A 12 33.11 9.27 -25.36
CA VAL A 12 32.37 9.32 -24.10
C VAL A 12 33.09 10.21 -23.07
N ALA A 13 34.41 10.07 -22.95
CA ALA A 13 35.22 10.94 -22.09
C ALA A 13 35.20 12.40 -22.57
N GLN A 14 35.19 12.64 -23.90
CA GLN A 14 35.09 14.00 -24.45
C GLN A 14 33.76 14.70 -24.14
N ARG A 15 32.67 13.93 -23.98
CA ARG A 15 31.34 14.48 -23.63
C ARG A 15 31.16 14.71 -22.12
N ILE A 16 32.07 14.19 -21.29
CA ILE A 16 32.03 14.30 -19.83
C ILE A 16 33.42 14.73 -19.34
N PRO A 17 33.81 16.00 -19.53
CA PRO A 17 35.16 16.49 -19.26
C PRO A 17 35.49 16.64 -17.75
N TRP A 18 34.56 16.32 -16.86
CA TRP A 18 34.74 16.57 -15.42
C TRP A 18 35.39 15.38 -14.70
N PRO A 19 36.40 15.60 -13.86
CA PRO A 19 37.16 14.54 -13.19
C PRO A 19 36.35 13.78 -12.12
N ASN A 20 35.34 14.43 -11.51
CA ASN A 20 34.48 13.81 -10.51
C ASN A 20 33.12 14.52 -10.42
N LEU A 21 32.17 13.88 -9.71
CA LEU A 21 30.80 14.39 -9.58
C LEU A 21 30.75 15.78 -8.92
N ALA A 22 31.61 16.01 -7.92
CA ALA A 22 31.66 17.30 -7.24
C ALA A 22 32.03 18.44 -8.21
N ASN A 23 33.05 18.22 -9.05
CA ASN A 23 33.49 19.21 -10.03
C ASN A 23 32.44 19.46 -11.13
N PHE A 24 31.74 18.42 -11.57
CA PHE A 24 30.59 18.57 -12.47
C PHE A 24 29.50 19.43 -11.86
N ILE A 25 29.08 19.11 -10.63
CA ILE A 25 28.05 19.87 -9.92
C ILE A 25 28.50 21.33 -9.74
N GLN A 26 29.71 21.57 -9.24
CA GLN A 26 30.27 22.92 -9.06
C GLN A 26 30.27 23.72 -10.37
N THR A 27 30.74 23.12 -11.48
CA THR A 27 30.77 23.79 -12.79
C THR A 27 29.37 24.15 -13.29
N ARG A 28 28.39 23.26 -13.08
CA ARG A 28 27.00 23.51 -13.49
C ARG A 28 26.35 24.59 -12.62
N LEU A 29 26.66 24.60 -11.33
CA LEU A 29 26.14 25.56 -10.36
C LEU A 29 26.71 26.98 -10.54
N THR A 30 27.92 27.13 -11.10
CA THR A 30 28.48 28.46 -11.44
C THR A 30 27.56 29.29 -12.32
N SER A 31 26.73 28.67 -13.16
CA SER A 31 25.74 29.41 -13.97
C SER A 31 24.60 30.02 -13.15
N LEU A 32 24.28 29.44 -11.99
CA LEU A 32 23.21 29.92 -11.10
C LEU A 32 23.64 31.11 -10.23
N GLN A 33 24.95 31.31 -10.04
CA GLN A 33 25.47 32.47 -9.29
C GLN A 33 25.17 33.81 -9.98
N LEU A 34 24.84 33.77 -11.28
CA LEU A 34 24.51 34.94 -12.09
C LEU A 34 23.00 35.24 -12.10
N LEU A 35 22.18 34.37 -11.50
CA LEU A 35 20.72 34.50 -11.45
C LEU A 35 20.29 35.03 -10.08
N ASP A 36 19.15 35.71 -10.06
CA ASP A 36 18.62 36.29 -8.82
C ASP A 36 18.00 35.21 -7.93
N GLY A 37 18.69 34.90 -6.83
CA GLY A 37 18.36 33.79 -5.95
C GLY A 37 18.71 34.04 -4.50
N ASN A 38 18.49 33.04 -3.65
CA ASN A 38 18.73 33.11 -2.21
C ASN A 38 20.21 33.34 -1.83
N LEU A 39 21.15 33.22 -2.77
CA LEU A 39 22.58 33.43 -2.59
C LEU A 39 23.06 34.58 -3.47
N ALA A 40 23.31 35.75 -2.88
CA ALA A 40 23.80 36.94 -3.58
C ALA A 40 25.33 37.03 -3.51
N THR A 41 26.04 36.13 -4.19
CA THR A 41 27.50 36.16 -4.26
C THR A 41 28.00 35.72 -5.63
N ASP A 42 28.96 36.47 -6.15
CA ASP A 42 29.66 36.24 -7.42
C ASP A 42 30.94 35.39 -7.26
N ASN A 43 31.38 35.16 -6.02
CA ASN A 43 32.51 34.30 -5.70
C ASN A 43 32.10 32.82 -5.68
N PRO A 44 32.67 31.96 -6.55
CA PRO A 44 32.30 30.54 -6.64
C PRO A 44 32.49 29.75 -5.33
N GLU A 45 33.51 30.08 -4.53
CA GLU A 45 33.76 29.38 -3.25
C GLU A 45 32.70 29.73 -2.21
N THR A 46 32.37 31.03 -2.10
CA THR A 46 31.33 31.51 -1.20
C THR A 46 29.95 31.02 -1.64
N PHE A 47 29.69 30.97 -2.95
CA PHE A 47 28.48 30.40 -3.53
C PHE A 47 28.34 28.92 -3.19
N TRP A 48 29.41 28.14 -3.34
CA TRP A 48 29.41 26.71 -3.01
C TRP A 48 29.15 26.45 -1.52
N THR A 49 29.80 27.20 -0.63
CA THR A 49 29.55 27.10 0.82
C THR A 49 28.11 27.46 1.16
N GLY A 50 27.57 28.54 0.58
CA GLY A 50 26.17 28.93 0.78
C GLY A 50 25.20 27.88 0.24
N TRP A 51 25.47 27.31 -0.92
CA TRP A 51 24.65 26.25 -1.53
C TRP A 51 24.57 25.02 -0.62
N LEU A 52 25.69 24.61 -0.02
CA LEU A 52 25.72 23.51 0.94
C LEU A 52 24.97 23.84 2.24
N GLN A 53 25.13 25.05 2.76
CA GLN A 53 24.46 25.48 4.00
C GLN A 53 22.94 25.57 3.85
N HIS A 54 22.46 26.05 2.71
CA HIS A 54 21.03 26.23 2.42
C HIS A 54 20.37 25.03 1.71
N GLY A 55 21.13 23.95 1.49
CA GLY A 55 20.67 22.72 0.83
C GLY A 55 20.30 22.89 -0.65
N GLY A 56 20.73 23.97 -1.29
CA GLY A 56 20.37 24.31 -2.66
C GLY A 56 20.45 25.80 -2.98
N TRP A 57 20.23 26.12 -4.26
CA TRP A 57 19.95 27.46 -4.74
C TRP A 57 18.46 27.54 -5.08
N TRP A 58 17.79 28.58 -4.60
CA TRP A 58 16.37 28.83 -4.77
C TRP A 58 16.20 30.18 -5.46
N SER A 59 15.52 30.20 -6.60
CA SER A 59 15.21 31.44 -7.31
C SER A 59 14.36 32.36 -6.42
N GLN A 60 14.67 33.65 -6.41
CA GLN A 60 13.82 34.68 -5.78
C GLN A 60 12.77 35.22 -6.75
N GLU A 61 12.80 34.80 -8.02
CA GLU A 61 11.72 35.07 -8.98
C GLU A 61 10.44 34.36 -8.52
N THR A 62 9.71 35.07 -7.68
CA THR A 62 8.57 34.54 -6.97
C THR A 62 7.31 34.87 -7.75
N THR A 63 6.96 34.01 -8.71
CA THR A 63 5.54 33.85 -9.08
C THR A 63 5.07 32.48 -8.60
N TRP A 64 5.01 32.31 -7.28
CA TRP A 64 4.12 31.31 -6.70
C TRP A 64 2.69 31.78 -6.95
N VAL A 65 2.15 31.39 -8.10
CA VAL A 65 0.72 31.54 -8.36
C VAL A 65 0.04 30.46 -7.55
N ALA A 66 -0.56 30.84 -6.42
CA ALA A 66 -1.48 29.95 -5.74
C ALA A 66 -2.57 29.57 -6.74
N PRO A 67 -2.81 28.27 -7.02
CA PRO A 67 -3.88 27.86 -7.90
C PRO A 67 -5.17 28.48 -7.35
N GLN A 68 -5.79 29.34 -8.16
CA GLN A 68 -7.07 29.92 -7.80
C GLN A 68 -8.09 28.79 -7.82
N VAL A 69 -8.67 28.50 -6.66
CA VAL A 69 -9.72 27.50 -6.54
C VAL A 69 -10.97 28.08 -7.18
N ASP A 70 -11.52 27.37 -8.16
CA ASP A 70 -12.83 27.70 -8.70
C ASP A 70 -13.90 27.27 -7.68
N GLU A 71 -14.36 28.23 -6.88
CA GLU A 71 -15.42 28.00 -5.88
C GLU A 71 -16.72 27.49 -6.50
N ALA A 72 -17.01 27.86 -7.76
CA ALA A 72 -18.19 27.37 -8.46
C ALA A 72 -18.01 25.90 -8.87
N ALA A 73 -16.80 25.48 -9.25
CA ALA A 73 -16.48 24.08 -9.50
C ALA A 73 -16.57 23.23 -8.22
N LEU A 74 -16.20 23.77 -7.05
CA LEU A 74 -16.35 23.09 -5.76
C LEU A 74 -17.81 23.01 -5.30
N ALA A 75 -18.63 24.01 -5.62
CA ALA A 75 -20.05 24.03 -5.29
C ALA A 75 -20.90 23.15 -6.22
N ALA A 76 -20.34 22.72 -7.36
CA ALA A 76 -21.03 21.82 -8.27
C ALA A 76 -21.25 20.45 -7.60
N PRO A 77 -22.48 19.91 -7.60
CA PRO A 77 -22.73 18.59 -7.05
C PRO A 77 -21.95 17.55 -7.85
N LEU A 78 -21.25 16.66 -7.13
CA LEU A 78 -20.60 15.50 -7.74
C LEU A 78 -21.68 14.59 -8.32
N VAL A 79 -21.85 14.62 -9.64
CA VAL A 79 -22.75 13.70 -10.35
C VAL A 79 -21.99 12.38 -10.51
N GLY A 80 -22.00 11.56 -9.46
CA GLY A 80 -21.45 10.21 -9.48
C GLY A 80 -22.51 9.17 -9.85
N THR A 81 -22.16 8.20 -10.69
CA THR A 81 -22.96 6.99 -10.87
C THR A 81 -22.78 6.06 -9.67
N ILE A 82 -23.87 5.43 -9.23
CA ILE A 82 -23.79 4.42 -8.18
C ILE A 82 -22.94 3.25 -8.69
N PRO A 83 -21.91 2.80 -7.95
CA PRO A 83 -21.06 1.71 -8.39
C PRO A 83 -21.84 0.39 -8.47
N THR A 84 -21.55 -0.40 -9.50
CA THR A 84 -22.07 -1.76 -9.65
C THR A 84 -21.12 -2.75 -8.99
N PHE A 85 -21.66 -3.76 -8.32
CA PHE A 85 -20.87 -4.82 -7.69
C PHE A 85 -21.22 -6.18 -8.29
N ALA A 86 -20.23 -7.05 -8.38
CA ALA A 86 -20.38 -8.42 -8.80
C ALA A 86 -20.86 -9.30 -7.63
N GLY A 87 -21.98 -9.99 -7.84
CA GLY A 87 -22.68 -10.76 -6.81
C GLY A 87 -23.91 -10.00 -6.30
N ASP A 88 -25.02 -10.71 -6.14
CA ASP A 88 -26.24 -10.14 -5.58
C ASP A 88 -26.13 -9.99 -4.06
N GLU A 89 -26.69 -8.92 -3.52
CA GLU A 89 -26.65 -8.61 -2.09
C GLU A 89 -27.33 -9.67 -1.22
N ALA A 90 -28.36 -10.33 -1.73
CA ALA A 90 -29.07 -11.38 -1.00
C ALA A 90 -28.20 -12.63 -0.77
N SER A 91 -27.42 -13.04 -1.78
CA SER A 91 -26.55 -14.22 -1.70
C SER A 91 -25.16 -13.89 -1.14
N TYR A 92 -24.67 -12.67 -1.40
CA TYR A 92 -23.35 -12.18 -1.04
C TYR A 92 -23.48 -10.82 -0.31
N PRO A 93 -23.82 -10.82 0.98
CA PRO A 93 -24.18 -9.60 1.69
C PRO A 93 -23.02 -8.64 1.94
N PHE A 94 -21.77 -9.11 1.94
CA PHE A 94 -20.62 -8.28 2.29
C PHE A 94 -19.85 -7.78 1.08
N HIS A 95 -19.25 -6.60 1.17
CA HIS A 95 -18.27 -6.12 0.21
C HIS A 95 -16.87 -6.65 0.56
N LEU A 96 -16.14 -7.18 -0.41
CA LEU A 96 -14.75 -7.59 -0.22
C LEU A 96 -13.82 -6.41 -0.51
N LEU A 97 -12.93 -6.14 0.45
CA LEU A 97 -11.83 -5.19 0.30
C LEU A 97 -10.49 -5.96 0.28
N PRO A 98 -9.89 -6.19 -0.90
CA PRO A 98 -8.54 -6.73 -0.99
C PRO A 98 -7.54 -5.68 -0.54
N LEU A 99 -6.84 -5.92 0.56
CA LEU A 99 -5.87 -4.98 1.12
C LEU A 99 -4.46 -5.32 0.61
N PRO A 100 -3.69 -4.36 0.06
CA PRO A 100 -2.28 -4.60 -0.22
C PRO A 100 -1.54 -4.86 1.10
N SER A 101 -0.94 -6.04 1.25
CA SER A 101 -0.15 -6.36 2.43
C SER A 101 1.08 -5.47 2.47
N SER A 102 1.35 -4.84 3.63
CA SER A 102 2.58 -4.07 3.85
C SER A 102 3.85 -4.94 3.71
N ALA A 103 3.74 -6.25 3.95
CA ALA A 103 4.84 -7.20 3.84
C ALA A 103 5.03 -7.74 2.43
N PHE A 104 3.94 -8.08 1.76
CA PHE A 104 4.01 -8.85 0.52
C PHE A 104 3.69 -8.05 -0.73
N GLY A 105 3.03 -6.89 -0.60
CA GLY A 105 2.53 -6.11 -1.73
C GLY A 105 1.63 -6.96 -2.62
N ASP A 106 2.19 -7.46 -3.73
CA ASP A 106 1.55 -8.31 -4.72
C ASP A 106 1.81 -9.83 -4.54
N GLY A 107 2.55 -10.23 -3.50
CA GLY A 107 2.90 -11.62 -3.20
C GLY A 107 4.25 -12.10 -3.75
N ARG A 108 4.94 -11.32 -4.60
CA ARG A 108 6.24 -11.73 -5.18
C ARG A 108 7.31 -12.05 -4.13
N HIS A 109 7.20 -11.43 -2.96
CA HIS A 109 8.16 -11.57 -1.87
C HIS A 109 7.71 -12.52 -0.76
N ALA A 110 6.58 -13.21 -0.90
CA ALA A 110 6.08 -14.15 0.12
C ALA A 110 7.06 -15.30 0.41
N GLY A 111 7.96 -15.64 -0.52
CA GLY A 111 9.01 -16.65 -0.30
C GLY A 111 10.12 -16.21 0.67
N LEU A 112 10.19 -14.94 1.07
CA LEU A 112 11.23 -14.40 1.94
C LEU A 112 10.85 -14.58 3.42
N PRO A 113 11.66 -15.30 4.23
CA PRO A 113 11.30 -15.61 5.62
C PRO A 113 11.19 -14.38 6.50
N TRP A 114 12.02 -13.35 6.28
CA TRP A 114 11.94 -12.11 7.06
C TRP A 114 10.66 -11.34 6.82
N LEU A 115 10.10 -11.39 5.61
CA LEU A 115 8.82 -10.74 5.33
C LEU A 115 7.65 -11.60 5.81
N GLN A 116 7.80 -12.92 5.85
CA GLN A 116 6.83 -13.82 6.49
C GLN A 116 6.71 -13.57 8.00
N GLU A 117 7.84 -13.23 8.64
CA GLU A 117 7.91 -12.90 10.08
C GLU A 117 7.48 -11.45 10.37
N MET A 118 7.41 -10.57 9.36
CA MET A 118 7.08 -9.17 9.59
C MET A 118 5.59 -9.04 9.95
N PRO A 119 5.26 -8.50 11.14
CA PRO A 119 3.88 -8.31 11.54
C PRO A 119 3.22 -7.22 10.68
N ASP A 120 1.94 -7.40 10.40
CA ASP A 120 1.12 -6.31 9.87
C ASP A 120 1.10 -5.12 10.84
N PRO A 121 1.29 -3.87 10.37
CA PRO A 121 1.39 -2.72 11.26
C PRO A 121 0.11 -2.41 12.05
N MET A 122 -1.06 -2.88 11.59
CA MET A 122 -2.35 -2.61 12.23
C MET A 122 -2.83 -3.76 13.10
N THR A 123 -2.74 -4.99 12.60
CA THR A 123 -3.26 -6.18 13.27
C THR A 123 -2.20 -7.01 13.98
N THR A 124 -0.92 -6.75 13.71
CA THR A 124 0.23 -7.55 14.14
C THR A 124 0.24 -9.00 13.66
N ALA A 125 -0.67 -9.36 12.73
CA ALA A 125 -0.77 -10.68 12.16
C ALA A 125 0.41 -10.99 11.23
N ALA A 126 0.84 -12.25 11.25
CA ALA A 126 1.92 -12.76 10.42
C ALA A 126 1.60 -14.17 9.90
N TRP A 127 2.39 -14.61 8.92
CA TRP A 127 2.39 -15.97 8.36
C TRP A 127 1.12 -16.50 7.68
N ASP A 128 -0.11 -16.13 8.04
CA ASP A 128 -1.33 -16.72 7.45
C ASP A 128 -2.21 -15.68 6.75
N THR A 129 -3.28 -16.13 6.08
CA THR A 129 -4.32 -15.26 5.54
C THR A 129 -5.41 -15.07 6.60
N TRP A 130 -5.69 -13.82 6.97
CA TRP A 130 -6.78 -13.46 7.88
C TRP A 130 -7.84 -12.61 7.17
N VAL A 131 -9.03 -12.57 7.75
CA VAL A 131 -10.10 -11.66 7.37
C VAL A 131 -10.41 -10.72 8.52
N GLU A 132 -10.37 -9.44 8.21
CA GLU A 132 -10.78 -8.37 9.10
C GLU A 132 -12.29 -8.18 9.00
N ILE A 133 -12.97 -8.36 10.13
CA ILE A 133 -14.41 -8.25 10.25
C ILE A 133 -14.78 -7.30 11.39
N ASN A 134 -15.82 -6.49 11.19
CA ASN A 134 -16.32 -5.62 12.25
C ASN A 134 -16.85 -6.45 13.43
N PRO A 135 -16.54 -6.09 14.70
CA PRO A 135 -16.98 -6.84 15.88
C PRO A 135 -18.49 -7.08 15.96
N ALA A 136 -19.32 -6.07 15.64
CA ALA A 136 -20.78 -6.21 15.67
C ALA A 136 -21.29 -7.18 14.59
N THR A 137 -20.57 -7.25 13.46
CA THR A 137 -20.89 -8.18 12.39
C THR A 137 -20.45 -9.60 12.74
N ALA A 138 -19.28 -9.74 13.35
CA ALA A 138 -18.80 -11.02 13.86
C ALA A 138 -19.77 -11.60 14.90
N GLU A 139 -20.24 -10.79 15.86
CA GLU A 139 -21.24 -11.17 16.85
C GLU A 139 -22.57 -11.60 16.21
N ARG A 140 -23.07 -10.83 15.24
CA ARG A 140 -24.30 -11.18 14.48
C ARG A 140 -24.18 -12.52 13.74
N LEU A 141 -22.99 -12.85 13.25
CA LEU A 141 -22.70 -14.14 12.61
C LEU A 141 -22.31 -15.24 13.63
N GLY A 142 -22.11 -14.86 14.90
CA GLY A 142 -21.61 -15.68 16.00
C GLY A 142 -20.18 -16.18 15.81
N ILE A 143 -19.35 -15.46 15.06
CA ILE A 143 -17.98 -15.83 14.71
C ILE A 143 -17.02 -15.13 15.67
N ASP A 144 -16.09 -15.86 16.26
CA ASP A 144 -15.05 -15.30 17.13
C ASP A 144 -13.67 -15.20 16.45
N ASN A 145 -12.76 -14.46 17.10
CA ASN A 145 -11.34 -14.45 16.71
C ASN A 145 -10.75 -15.87 16.70
N ASN A 146 -9.79 -16.11 15.80
CA ASN A 146 -9.13 -17.41 15.64
C ASN A 146 -10.05 -18.53 15.13
N GLU A 147 -11.21 -18.19 14.57
CA GLU A 147 -11.99 -19.15 13.78
C GLU A 147 -11.55 -19.13 12.32
N LEU A 148 -11.54 -20.31 11.70
CA LEU A 148 -11.38 -20.43 10.26
C LEU A 148 -12.75 -20.26 9.59
N VAL A 149 -12.86 -19.32 8.66
CA VAL A 149 -14.11 -19.08 7.91
C VAL A 149 -13.91 -19.32 6.43
N LEU A 150 -15.00 -19.66 5.76
CA LEU A 150 -15.06 -19.76 4.31
C LEU A 150 -15.64 -18.45 3.75
N ILE A 151 -14.88 -17.80 2.88
CA ILE A 151 -15.29 -16.58 2.18
C ILE A 151 -15.59 -16.97 0.74
N GLU A 152 -16.83 -16.82 0.34
CA GLU A 152 -17.34 -17.24 -0.96
C GLU A 152 -17.75 -16.02 -1.80
N SER A 153 -17.44 -16.07 -3.08
CA SER A 153 -17.84 -15.10 -4.10
C SER A 153 -18.48 -15.85 -5.27
N PRO A 154 -19.02 -15.15 -6.28
CA PRO A 154 -19.41 -15.78 -7.54
C PRO A 154 -18.25 -16.47 -8.28
N ALA A 155 -17.00 -16.05 -8.05
CA ALA A 155 -15.82 -16.59 -8.75
C ALA A 155 -15.24 -17.85 -8.07
N GLY A 156 -15.45 -18.01 -6.77
CA GLY A 156 -14.87 -19.11 -6.00
C GLY A 156 -14.89 -18.85 -4.50
N ALA A 157 -14.10 -19.62 -3.76
CA ALA A 157 -14.02 -19.52 -2.31
C ALA A 157 -12.58 -19.63 -1.79
N ILE A 158 -12.32 -19.01 -0.65
CA ILE A 158 -11.05 -19.08 0.10
C ILE A 158 -11.32 -19.31 1.59
N ARG A 159 -10.30 -19.76 2.31
CA ARG A 159 -10.32 -19.83 3.77
C ARG A 159 -9.46 -18.72 4.36
N ALA A 160 -9.96 -18.10 5.42
CA ALA A 160 -9.22 -17.08 6.15
C ALA A 160 -9.49 -17.19 7.65
N ILE A 161 -8.50 -16.83 8.46
CA ILE A 161 -8.64 -16.80 9.92
C ILE A 161 -9.29 -15.48 10.33
N VAL A 162 -10.24 -15.51 11.25
CA VAL A 162 -10.97 -14.32 11.67
C VAL A 162 -10.12 -13.46 12.59
N TYR A 163 -10.03 -12.17 12.25
CA TYR A 163 -9.54 -11.10 13.11
C TYR A 163 -10.60 -10.00 13.22
N THR A 164 -11.08 -9.72 14.43
CA THR A 164 -12.10 -8.70 14.68
C THR A 164 -11.47 -7.32 14.78
N PHE A 165 -11.70 -6.47 13.77
CA PHE A 165 -11.12 -5.14 13.67
C PHE A 165 -12.21 -4.05 13.60
N PRO A 166 -12.29 -3.13 14.59
CA PRO A 166 -13.34 -2.10 14.62
C PRO A 166 -13.21 -1.04 13.52
N GLY A 167 -12.05 -0.97 12.85
CA GLY A 167 -11.82 -0.04 11.74
C GLY A 167 -12.52 -0.42 10.43
N ILE A 168 -13.00 -1.67 10.29
CA ILE A 168 -13.74 -2.11 9.09
C ILE A 168 -15.22 -1.78 9.23
N HIS A 169 -15.82 -1.32 8.12
CA HIS A 169 -17.26 -1.06 8.03
C HIS A 169 -18.07 -2.35 8.25
N PRO A 170 -19.22 -2.32 8.96
CA PRO A 170 -20.03 -3.53 9.23
C PRO A 170 -20.49 -4.35 8.01
N GLU A 171 -20.56 -3.74 6.84
CA GLU A 171 -20.96 -4.41 5.58
C GLU A 171 -19.77 -4.79 4.70
N THR A 172 -18.55 -4.62 5.20
CA THR A 172 -17.31 -4.88 4.47
C THR A 172 -16.47 -5.89 5.22
N VAL A 173 -15.73 -6.69 4.47
CA VAL A 173 -14.74 -7.63 5.00
C VAL A 173 -13.45 -7.39 4.25
N ALA A 174 -12.34 -7.27 4.97
CA ALA A 174 -11.06 -6.94 4.36
C ALA A 174 -10.10 -8.12 4.48
N VAL A 175 -9.40 -8.44 3.40
CA VAL A 175 -8.50 -9.59 3.35
C VAL A 175 -7.19 -9.14 2.70
N PRO A 176 -6.04 -9.26 3.38
CA PRO A 176 -4.75 -8.93 2.80
C PRO A 176 -4.39 -9.84 1.63
N ILE A 177 -3.87 -9.26 0.55
CA ILE A 177 -3.33 -9.99 -0.59
C ILE A 177 -1.85 -10.35 -0.36
N GLY A 178 -1.37 -11.37 -1.07
CA GLY A 178 0.04 -11.75 -1.12
C GLY A 178 0.37 -13.12 -0.55
N GLN A 179 -0.59 -13.83 0.05
CA GLN A 179 -0.45 -15.23 0.47
C GLN A 179 -1.18 -16.19 -0.50
N GLY A 180 -1.14 -17.50 -0.22
CA GLY A 180 -1.83 -18.53 -1.01
C GLY A 180 -1.04 -19.07 -2.19
N HIS A 181 0.28 -19.01 -2.14
CA HIS A 181 1.17 -19.56 -3.16
C HIS A 181 1.27 -21.09 -3.07
N THR A 182 1.27 -21.78 -4.20
CA THR A 182 1.40 -23.25 -4.26
C THR A 182 2.85 -23.72 -4.44
N GLU A 183 3.70 -22.93 -5.10
CA GLU A 183 5.07 -23.34 -5.48
C GLU A 183 6.17 -22.32 -5.17
N LEU A 184 5.89 -21.26 -4.40
CA LEU A 184 6.86 -20.19 -4.11
C LEU A 184 7.81 -20.52 -2.92
N GLY A 185 8.50 -21.66 -3.03
CA GLY A 185 9.47 -22.12 -2.04
C GLY A 185 8.87 -22.58 -0.71
N ARG A 186 9.72 -23.01 0.23
CA ARG A 186 9.28 -23.62 1.50
C ARG A 186 8.50 -22.67 2.42
N TRP A 187 8.72 -21.37 2.29
CA TRP A 187 8.14 -20.37 3.19
C TRP A 187 6.78 -19.84 2.72
N ALA A 188 6.45 -19.89 1.44
CA ALA A 188 5.13 -19.45 0.97
C ALA A 188 4.21 -20.60 0.53
N ARG A 189 4.77 -21.79 0.28
CA ARG A 189 4.00 -22.93 -0.22
C ARG A 189 2.88 -23.34 0.76
N ASN A 190 1.66 -23.40 0.23
CA ASN A 190 0.44 -23.86 0.90
C ASN A 190 0.17 -23.13 2.21
N ARG A 191 0.47 -21.83 2.23
CA ARG A 191 0.28 -20.97 3.39
C ARG A 191 -0.74 -19.90 3.09
N GLY A 192 -1.75 -19.80 3.95
CA GLY A 192 -2.94 -19.01 3.68
C GLY A 192 -3.63 -19.40 2.38
N ASP A 193 -4.45 -18.49 1.90
CA ASP A 193 -5.18 -18.62 0.65
C ASP A 193 -5.08 -17.33 -0.17
N ASN A 194 -5.23 -17.47 -1.48
CA ASN A 194 -5.06 -16.37 -2.41
C ASN A 194 -6.40 -15.69 -2.69
N VAL A 195 -6.57 -14.48 -2.16
CA VAL A 195 -7.77 -13.63 -2.33
C VAL A 195 -8.07 -13.33 -3.79
N LEU A 196 -7.06 -13.28 -4.66
CA LEU A 196 -7.28 -13.02 -6.08
C LEU A 196 -8.12 -14.12 -6.76
N LYS A 197 -8.21 -15.33 -6.18
CA LYS A 197 -9.07 -16.42 -6.69
C LYS A 197 -10.55 -16.12 -6.60
N ILE A 198 -10.95 -15.21 -5.71
CA ILE A 198 -12.37 -14.86 -5.48
C ILE A 198 -12.76 -13.51 -6.08
N LEU A 199 -11.84 -12.80 -6.73
CA LEU A 199 -12.17 -11.54 -7.39
C LEU A 199 -12.84 -11.78 -8.73
N VAL A 200 -13.96 -11.10 -8.95
CA VAL A 200 -14.59 -11.03 -10.26
C VAL A 200 -13.89 -9.93 -11.07
N PRO A 201 -13.40 -10.21 -12.30
CA PRO A 201 -12.68 -9.24 -13.12
C PRO A 201 -13.62 -8.23 -13.78
N GLN A 202 -14.34 -7.45 -12.96
CA GLN A 202 -15.24 -6.40 -13.41
C GLN A 202 -14.43 -5.16 -13.81
N MET A 203 -14.71 -4.61 -14.99
CA MET A 203 -14.14 -3.34 -15.45
C MET A 203 -15.10 -2.20 -15.15
N GLU A 204 -14.56 -1.05 -14.77
CA GLU A 204 -15.33 0.18 -14.64
C GLU A 204 -15.59 0.78 -16.03
N ALA A 205 -16.83 1.21 -16.27
CA ALA A 205 -17.32 1.51 -17.61
C ALA A 205 -16.70 2.77 -18.24
N ASN A 206 -16.35 3.78 -17.44
CA ASN A 206 -15.86 5.07 -17.94
C ASN A 206 -14.35 5.07 -18.21
N THR A 207 -13.59 4.39 -17.35
CA THR A 207 -12.12 4.39 -17.32
C THR A 207 -11.52 3.12 -17.92
N GLY A 208 -12.30 2.04 -18.01
CA GLY A 208 -11.82 0.71 -18.43
C GLY A 208 -10.84 0.07 -17.44
N GLN A 209 -10.71 0.63 -16.23
CA GLN A 209 -9.85 0.08 -15.19
C GLN A 209 -10.52 -1.08 -14.45
N LEU A 210 -9.71 -1.96 -13.88
CA LEU A 210 -10.20 -3.04 -13.04
C LEU A 210 -10.82 -2.48 -11.76
N ALA A 211 -12.10 -2.79 -11.53
CA ALA A 211 -12.81 -2.47 -10.31
C ALA A 211 -12.44 -3.49 -9.21
N TRP A 212 -11.22 -3.37 -8.69
CA TRP A 212 -10.58 -4.34 -7.80
C TRP A 212 -11.33 -4.61 -6.48
N ALA A 213 -12.16 -3.66 -6.01
CA ALA A 213 -13.02 -3.79 -4.83
C ALA A 213 -14.52 -3.95 -5.18
N ALA A 214 -14.86 -4.35 -6.41
CA ALA A 214 -16.25 -4.47 -6.84
C ALA A 214 -16.87 -5.86 -6.56
N THR A 215 -16.21 -6.74 -5.82
CA THR A 215 -16.72 -8.10 -5.56
C THR A 215 -17.47 -8.17 -4.24
N ARG A 216 -18.68 -8.74 -4.25
CA ARG A 216 -19.39 -9.12 -3.04
C ARG A 216 -19.06 -10.54 -2.61
N VAL A 217 -19.12 -10.79 -1.31
CA VAL A 217 -18.82 -12.08 -0.70
C VAL A 217 -19.83 -12.45 0.39
N ARG A 218 -19.86 -13.74 0.70
CA ARG A 218 -20.55 -14.34 1.84
C ARG A 218 -19.51 -14.99 2.75
N ILE A 219 -19.69 -14.84 4.06
CA ILE A 219 -18.88 -15.53 5.06
C ILE A 219 -19.73 -16.65 5.67
N SER A 220 -19.15 -17.85 5.75
CA SER A 220 -19.72 -19.00 6.45
C SER A 220 -18.71 -19.64 7.39
N LYS A 221 -19.20 -20.20 8.50
CA LYS A 221 -18.38 -20.90 9.49
C LYS A 221 -17.90 -22.24 8.95
N THR A 222 -16.63 -22.58 9.16
CA THR A 222 -16.13 -23.93 8.90
C THR A 222 -16.24 -24.84 10.13
N GLY A 223 -16.33 -24.24 11.33
CA GLY A 223 -16.27 -24.96 12.61
C GLY A 223 -14.84 -25.32 13.06
N GLU A 224 -13.81 -25.02 12.26
CA GLU A 224 -12.41 -25.21 12.63
C GLU A 224 -11.88 -23.98 13.39
N GLN A 225 -11.19 -24.23 14.50
CA GLN A 225 -10.44 -23.22 15.23
C GLN A 225 -8.99 -23.23 14.74
N ARG A 226 -8.46 -22.07 14.39
CA ARG A 226 -7.07 -21.89 13.97
C ARG A 226 -6.52 -20.60 14.56
N SER A 227 -5.50 -20.72 15.40
CA SER A 227 -4.81 -19.57 15.98
C SER A 227 -4.14 -18.75 14.88
N LEU A 228 -4.47 -17.47 14.81
CA LEU A 228 -3.73 -16.51 14.00
C LEU A 228 -2.39 -16.22 14.69
N PRO A 229 -1.25 -16.30 13.98
CA PRO A 229 0.03 -15.87 14.53
C PRO A 229 0.03 -14.35 14.68
N LEU A 230 0.01 -13.86 15.92
CA LEU A 230 0.09 -12.45 16.26
C LEU A 230 1.42 -12.17 16.97
N LEU A 231 2.03 -11.02 16.72
CA LEU A 231 3.19 -10.57 17.51
C LEU A 231 2.75 -10.15 18.92
N GLU A 232 1.55 -9.57 19.06
CA GLU A 232 1.03 -9.15 20.35
C GLU A 232 0.47 -10.33 21.17
N SER A 233 0.54 -10.20 22.49
CA SER A 233 -0.05 -11.17 23.41
C SER A 233 -1.47 -10.77 23.77
N ASN A 234 -2.44 -11.67 23.53
CA ASN A 234 -3.85 -11.47 23.90
C ASN A 234 -4.09 -11.41 25.42
N VAL A 235 -3.07 -11.70 26.25
CA VAL A 235 -3.19 -11.77 27.73
C VAL A 235 -3.60 -10.43 28.36
N GLY A 236 -3.39 -9.30 27.68
CA GLY A 236 -3.80 -7.96 28.15
C GLY A 236 -5.09 -7.41 27.53
N VAL A 237 -5.38 -7.75 26.27
CA VAL A 237 -6.48 -7.14 25.47
C VAL A 237 -7.82 -7.84 25.73
N ASP A 238 -7.83 -9.16 25.93
CA ASP A 238 -9.06 -9.93 26.20
C ASP A 238 -9.70 -9.58 27.56
N ARG A 239 -8.95 -8.97 28.49
CA ARG A 239 -9.49 -8.52 29.78
C ARG A 239 -10.48 -7.36 29.66
N PHE A 240 -10.37 -6.53 28.64
CA PHE A 240 -11.28 -5.40 28.44
C PHE A 240 -12.56 -5.81 27.69
N ARG A 241 -12.48 -6.75 26.74
CA ARG A 241 -13.65 -7.21 25.98
C ARG A 241 -14.65 -8.06 26.80
N ARG A 242 -14.21 -8.68 27.90
CA ARG A 242 -15.07 -9.52 28.76
C ARG A 242 -15.77 -8.78 29.91
N ARG A 243 -15.59 -7.46 30.06
CA ARG A 243 -16.12 -6.69 31.22
C ARG A 243 -17.45 -5.96 30.99
N GLU A 244 -18.05 -6.08 29.81
CA GLU A 244 -19.34 -5.43 29.48
C GLU A 244 -20.53 -6.42 29.36
N LEU A 245 -20.39 -7.63 29.91
CA LEU A 245 -21.49 -8.58 30.15
C LEU A 245 -21.76 -8.70 31.66
#